data_AF-A0A183JFE1-F1
#
_entry.id   AF-A0A183JFE1-F1
#
_cell.length_a   1.000
_cell.length_b   1.000
_cell.length_c   1.000
_cell.angle_alpha   90.00
_cell.angle_beta   90.00
_cell.angle_gamma   90.00
#
_symmetry.space_group_name_H-M   'P 1'
#
loop_
_entity.id
_entity.type
_entity.pdbx_description
1 polymer ?
#
loop_
_entity_poly.entity_id
_entity_poly.type
_entity_poly.pdbx_seq_one_letter_code
_entity_poly.pdbx_strand_id
1 'polypeptide(L)' 'MIISTSLFSRYFQGFDWAGIVKQTLTTPFRVKVSICVLNGPLDHSNFDRFTMDEQEAPDELSGWDANF' A
#
# COMPACT_ATOMS: atom_id res chain seq x y z
N MET A 1 8.03 4.03 -21.08
CA MET A 1 8.92 2.85 -21.26
C MET A 1 10.01 2.86 -20.17
N ILE A 2 9.64 2.78 -18.88
CA ILE A 2 10.61 2.82 -17.75
C ILE A 2 10.66 1.47 -17.03
N ILE A 3 9.62 0.65 -17.17
CA ILE A 3 9.48 -0.63 -16.47
C ILE A 3 10.44 -1.70 -17.02
N SER A 4 10.82 -1.61 -18.30
CA SER A 4 11.54 -2.68 -19.00
C SER A 4 13.03 -2.79 -18.66
N THR A 5 13.68 -1.79 -18.07
CA THR A 5 15.14 -1.84 -17.82
C THR A 5 15.48 -2.17 -16.37
N SER A 6 14.58 -1.86 -15.41
CA SER A 6 14.82 -2.07 -13.98
C SER A 6 14.63 -3.53 -13.54
N LEU A 7 13.61 -4.22 -14.08
CA LEU A 7 13.23 -5.59 -13.67
C LEU A 7 14.24 -6.67 -14.11
N PHE A 8 15.14 -6.36 -15.06
CA PHE A 8 16.16 -7.27 -15.57
C PHE A 8 17.58 -6.94 -15.07
N SER A 9 17.71 -6.08 -14.05
CA SER A 9 18.99 -5.88 -13.39
C SER A 9 19.43 -7.18 -12.70
N ARG A 10 20.75 -7.38 -12.54
CA ARG A 10 21.33 -8.55 -11.85
C ARG A 10 20.78 -8.75 -10.44
N TYR A 11 20.28 -7.69 -9.82
CA TYR A 11 19.69 -7.71 -8.49
C TYR A 11 18.39 -8.51 -8.41
N PHE A 12 17.64 -8.60 -9.52
CA PHE A 12 16.38 -9.33 -9.61
C PHE A 12 16.49 -10.63 -10.41
N GLN A 13 17.70 -11.10 -10.67
CA GLN A 13 17.90 -12.38 -11.35
C GLN A 13 17.34 -13.53 -10.50
N GLY A 14 16.42 -14.30 -11.08
CA GLY A 14 15.75 -15.41 -10.38
C GLY A 14 14.55 -14.99 -9.53
N PHE A 15 14.17 -13.71 -9.55
CA PHE A 15 12.96 -13.24 -8.87
C PHE A 15 11.70 -13.63 -9.66
N ASP A 16 10.71 -14.23 -8.99
CA ASP A 16 9.47 -14.69 -9.61
C ASP A 16 8.46 -13.54 -9.80
N TRP A 17 8.67 -12.74 -10.85
CA TRP A 17 7.74 -11.67 -11.21
C TRP A 17 6.33 -12.18 -11.52
N ALA A 18 6.20 -13.39 -12.05
CA ALA A 18 4.89 -13.99 -12.35
C ALA A 18 4.12 -14.31 -11.05
N GLY A 19 4.82 -14.77 -10.01
CA GLY A 19 4.25 -15.00 -8.70
C GLY A 19 3.78 -13.73 -7.99
N ILE A 20 4.39 -12.56 -8.25
CA ILE A 20 3.87 -11.27 -7.77
C ILE A 20 2.57 -10.91 -8.47
N VAL A 21 2.51 -11.03 -9.80
CA VAL A 21 1.30 -10.75 -10.58
C VAL A 21 0.15 -11.67 -10.18
N LYS A 22 0.45 -12.95 -9.91
CA LYS A 22 -0.52 -13.95 -9.46
C LYS A 22 -0.82 -13.89 -7.95
N GLN A 23 -0.14 -13.02 -7.21
CA GLN A 23 -0.25 -12.92 -5.74
C GLN A 23 0.02 -14.25 -5.00
N THR A 24 0.89 -15.10 -5.55
CA THR A 24 1.27 -16.41 -4.99
C THR A 24 2.60 -16.39 -4.24
N LEU A 25 3.41 -15.36 -4.44
CA LEU A 25 4.67 -15.21 -3.73
C LEU A 25 4.42 -14.92 -2.24
N THR A 26 5.15 -15.64 -1.39
CA THR A 26 5.09 -15.40 0.06
C THR A 26 5.78 -14.08 0.37
N THR A 27 5.08 -13.18 1.06
CA THR A 27 5.66 -11.89 1.44
C THR A 27 6.79 -12.09 2.45
N PRO A 28 7.94 -11.42 2.27
CA PRO A 28 9.09 -11.55 3.18
C PRO A 28 8.80 -10.93 4.54
N PHE A 29 8.04 -9.82 4.55
CA PHE A 29 7.46 -9.27 5.75
C PHE A 29 6.02 -9.78 5.85
N ARG A 30 5.80 -10.70 6.79
CA ARG A 30 4.46 -10.87 7.34
C ARG A 30 4.30 -9.72 8.32
N VAL A 31 3.64 -8.64 7.88
CA VAL A 31 2.88 -7.81 8.83
C VAL A 31 2.12 -8.81 9.71
N LYS A 32 1.98 -8.57 11.02
CA LYS A 32 1.13 -9.37 11.92
C LYS A 32 -0.35 -9.25 11.49
N VAL A 33 -0.62 -9.81 10.34
CA VAL A 33 -1.83 -9.86 9.53
C VAL A 33 -1.94 -11.29 8.99
N SER A 34 -0.80 -11.98 8.79
CA SER A 34 -0.77 -13.38 8.32
C SER A 34 -0.28 -14.41 9.34
N ILE A 35 -0.45 -14.15 10.66
CA ILE A 35 -0.51 -15.23 11.68
C ILE A 35 -1.31 -14.86 12.93
N CYS A 36 -1.64 -13.58 13.12
CA CYS A 36 -2.74 -13.16 13.97
C CYS A 36 -3.66 -12.36 13.07
N VAL A 37 -4.91 -12.82 13.00
CA VAL A 37 -6.04 -12.14 12.37
C VAL A 37 -5.94 -10.65 12.73
N LEU A 38 -5.97 -9.75 11.72
CA LEU A 38 -6.41 -8.38 11.99
C LEU A 38 -7.61 -8.51 12.91
N ASN A 39 -7.58 -7.94 14.12
CA ASN A 39 -8.59 -8.24 15.15
C ASN A 39 -10.04 -7.95 14.67
N GLY A 40 -10.16 -7.26 13.53
CA GLY A 40 -11.30 -7.25 12.63
C GLY A 40 -11.00 -6.30 11.47
N PRO A 41 -11.99 -5.95 10.64
CA PRO A 41 -11.86 -4.89 9.63
C PRO A 41 -11.58 -3.50 10.22
N LEU A 42 -11.66 -3.33 11.55
CA LEU A 42 -11.41 -2.08 12.28
C LEU A 42 -10.03 -2.03 12.95
N ASP A 43 -9.18 -3.03 12.73
CA ASP A 43 -7.85 -3.07 13.31
C ASP A 43 -6.92 -2.05 12.63
N HIS A 44 -6.63 -0.97 13.34
CA HIS A 44 -5.75 0.11 12.91
C HIS A 44 -4.37 0.04 13.61
N SER A 45 -3.98 -1.10 14.20
CA SER A 45 -2.74 -1.26 14.95
C SER A 45 -1.45 -1.13 14.13
N ASN A 46 -1.54 -1.31 12.81
CA ASN A 46 -0.42 -1.12 11.88
C ASN A 46 -0.34 0.31 11.32
N PHE A 47 -1.21 1.22 11.78
CA PHE A 47 -1.20 2.64 11.43
C PHE A 47 -0.68 3.46 12.60
N ASP A 48 -0.02 4.57 12.29
CA ASP A 48 0.33 5.55 13.32
C ASP A 48 -0.92 6.17 13.93
N ARG A 49 -0.82 6.54 15.21
CA ARG A 49 -1.92 7.20 15.92
C ARG A 49 -1.76 8.71 15.80
N PHE A 50 -2.80 9.35 15.28
CA PHE A 50 -2.92 10.79 15.21
C PHE A 50 -4.02 11.25 16.17
N THR A 51 -3.84 12.42 16.76
CA THR A 51 -4.94 13.11 17.46
C THR A 51 -5.96 13.58 16.43
N MET A 52 -7.20 13.78 16.87
CA MET A 52 -8.20 14.41 16.00
C MET A 52 -7.71 15.82 15.67
N ASP A 53 -7.72 16.13 14.38
CA ASP A 53 -7.58 17.51 13.92
C ASP A 53 -8.97 18.16 14.03
N GLU A 54 -9.07 19.19 14.86
CA GLU A 54 -10.32 19.93 15.07
C GLU A 54 -10.41 21.14 14.11
N GLN A 55 -9.44 21.32 13.22
CA GLN A 55 -9.42 22.46 12.31
C GLN A 55 -10.37 22.25 11.12
N GLU A 56 -11.31 23.18 10.96
CA GLU A 56 -12.14 23.26 9.76
C GLU A 56 -11.31 23.80 8.58
N ALA A 57 -11.34 23.07 7.46
CA ALA A 57 -10.73 23.52 6.23
C ALA A 57 -11.54 24.68 5.61
N PRO A 58 -10.89 25.65 4.96
CA PRO A 58 -11.59 26.73 4.28
C PRO A 58 -12.40 26.23 3.08
N ASP A 59 -13.40 27.00 2.66
CA ASP A 59 -14.22 26.72 1.48
C ASP A 59 -13.33 26.54 0.23
N GLU A 60 -13.51 25.39 -0.42
CA GLU A 60 -12.85 25.04 -1.67
C GLU A 60 -13.87 25.20 -2.81
N LEU A 61 -13.57 26.09 -3.77
CA LEU A 61 -14.48 26.44 -4.88
C LEU A 61 -13.78 26.45 -6.24
N SER A 62 -12.56 25.89 -6.34
CA SER A 62 -11.81 25.91 -7.61
C SER A 62 -12.35 24.89 -8.62
N GLY A 63 -13.12 23.91 -8.17
CA GLY A 63 -13.71 22.87 -9.02
C GLY A 63 -12.73 21.79 -9.47
N TRP A 64 -11.56 21.70 -8.83
CA TRP A 64 -10.58 20.61 -9.06
C TRP A 64 -11.18 19.23 -8.79
N ASP A 65 -12.18 19.17 -7.92
CA ASP A 65 -12.88 17.99 -7.45
C ASP A 65 -14.25 17.77 -8.12
N ALA A 66 -14.56 18.49 -9.20
CA ALA A 66 -15.87 18.46 -9.85
C ALA A 66 -16.34 17.06 -10.33
N ASN A 67 -15.44 16.07 -10.42
CA ASN A 67 -15.73 14.69 -10.81
C ASN A 67 -15.13 13.64 -9.84
N PHE A 68 -14.90 14.00 -8.59
CA PHE A 68 -14.42 13.06 -7.57
C PHE A 68 -15.41 11.91 -7.32
#